data_AF-A0AA90GDA0-F1
#
_entry.id   AF-A0AA90GDA0-F1
#
_cell.length_a   1.000
_cell.length_b   1.000
_cell.length_c   1.000
_cell.angle_alpha   90.00
_cell.angle_beta   90.00
_cell.angle_gamma   90.00
#
_symmetry.space_group_name_H-M   'P 1'
#
loop_
_entity.id
_entity.type
_entity.pdbx_description
1 polymer ?
#
loop_
_entity_poly.entity_id
_entity_poly.type
_entity_poly.pdbx_seq_one_letter_code
_entity_poly.pdbx_strand_id
1 'polypeptide(L)'
;MSLREVYYSDAEAQYLAERRAQTKQTAADILVKNSLLVGEAKEYKGVRYQMNQRGNYVCLDVPSSSTLDGAFTSTQILHSIIDKLEADGAPVKAKVKTDK
;
A
#
# COMPACT_ATOMS: atom_id res chain seq x y z
N MET A 1 -12.94 -41.71 -9.07
CA MET A 1 -12.63 -40.47 -9.82
C MET A 1 -11.11 -40.38 -9.92
N SER A 2 -10.56 -40.58 -11.12
CA SER A 2 -9.11 -40.69 -11.33
C SER A 2 -8.48 -39.29 -11.38
N LEU A 3 -7.62 -39.00 -10.41
CA LEU A 3 -6.65 -37.91 -10.44
C LEU A 3 -5.71 -38.17 -11.62
N ARG A 4 -5.82 -37.36 -12.68
CA ARG A 4 -4.81 -37.35 -13.74
C ARG A 4 -3.54 -36.74 -13.14
N GLU A 5 -2.63 -37.57 -12.69
CA GLU A 5 -1.26 -37.18 -12.39
C GLU A 5 -0.64 -36.68 -13.69
N VAL A 6 -0.54 -35.36 -13.83
CA VAL A 6 0.17 -34.76 -14.95
C VAL A 6 1.66 -34.94 -14.67
N TYR A 7 2.23 -35.99 -15.27
CA TYR A 7 3.66 -36.29 -15.19
C TYR A 7 4.40 -35.27 -16.06
N TYR A 8 5.02 -34.28 -15.43
CA TYR A 8 5.95 -33.36 -16.09
C TYR A 8 7.33 -33.98 -16.04
N SER A 9 8.09 -33.87 -17.14
CA SER A 9 9.52 -34.19 -17.06
C SER A 9 10.22 -33.24 -16.07
N ASP A 10 11.34 -33.67 -15.48
CA ASP A 10 12.09 -32.83 -14.52
C ASP A 10 12.46 -31.46 -15.13
N ALA A 11 12.74 -31.43 -16.43
CA ALA A 11 13.01 -30.21 -17.19
C ALA A 11 11.78 -29.29 -17.31
N GLU A 12 10.59 -29.86 -17.57
CA GLU A 12 9.34 -29.10 -17.61
C GLU A 12 8.94 -28.57 -16.22
N ALA A 13 9.17 -29.36 -15.17
CA ALA A 13 8.92 -28.95 -13.80
C ALA A 13 9.81 -27.76 -13.38
N GLN A 14 11.10 -27.80 -13.74
CA GLN A 14 12.04 -26.69 -13.51
C GLN A 14 11.65 -25.44 -14.29
N TYR A 15 11.35 -25.59 -15.59
CA TYR A 15 10.92 -24.48 -16.43
C TYR A 15 9.64 -23.80 -15.90
N LEU A 16 8.65 -24.59 -15.45
CA LEU A 16 7.44 -24.05 -14.85
C LEU A 16 7.71 -23.36 -13.51
N ALA A 17 8.63 -23.87 -12.69
CA ALA A 17 9.02 -23.25 -11.43
C ALA A 17 9.72 -21.89 -11.66
N GLU A 18 10.66 -21.82 -12.60
CA GLU A 18 11.35 -20.57 -12.97
C GLU A 18 10.36 -19.53 -13.52
N ARG A 19 9.45 -19.95 -14.41
CA ARG A 19 8.43 -19.06 -14.97
C ARG A 19 7.50 -18.52 -13.89
N ARG A 20 7.13 -19.34 -12.91
CA ARG A 20 6.34 -18.91 -11.73
C ARG A 20 7.12 -17.93 -10.87
N ALA A 21 8.42 -18.15 -10.66
CA ALA A 21 9.28 -17.26 -9.90
C ALA A 21 9.42 -15.89 -10.59
N GLN A 22 9.69 -15.86 -11.90
CA GLN A 22 9.72 -14.62 -12.69
C GLN A 22 8.39 -13.88 -12.64
N THR A 23 7.26 -14.58 -12.78
CA THR A 23 5.94 -13.95 -12.73
C THR A 23 5.69 -13.29 -11.37
N LYS A 24 6.09 -13.94 -10.27
CA LYS A 24 5.99 -13.37 -8.91
C LYS A 24 6.88 -12.14 -8.75
N GLN A 25 8.11 -12.19 -9.28
CA GLN A 25 9.04 -11.06 -9.22
C GLN A 25 8.49 -9.85 -10.00
N THR A 26 8.00 -10.05 -11.22
CA THR A 26 7.36 -9.01 -12.02
C THR A 26 6.13 -8.43 -11.31
N ALA A 27 5.32 -9.26 -10.66
CA ALA A 27 4.15 -8.79 -9.90
C ALA A 27 4.58 -7.92 -8.70
N ALA A 28 5.63 -8.30 -7.98
CA ALA A 28 6.18 -7.50 -6.89
C ALA A 28 6.71 -6.16 -7.41
N ASP A 29 7.46 -6.15 -8.51
CA ASP A 29 7.99 -4.93 -9.13
C ASP A 29 6.87 -4.00 -9.62
N ILE A 30 5.78 -4.56 -10.16
CA ILE A 30 4.59 -3.80 -10.55
C ILE A 30 3.93 -3.17 -9.32
N LEU A 31 3.85 -3.89 -8.19
CA LEU A 31 3.31 -3.33 -6.95
C LEU A 31 4.17 -2.17 -6.44
N VAL A 32 5.50 -2.32 -6.45
CA VAL A 32 6.45 -1.27 -6.04
C VAL A 32 6.36 -0.05 -6.95
N LYS A 33 6.28 -0.23 -8.27
CA LYS A 33 6.12 0.90 -9.20
C LYS A 33 4.78 1.59 -9.01
N ASN A 34 3.71 0.83 -8.75
CA ASN A 34 2.38 1.39 -8.51
C ASN A 34 2.21 2.05 -7.12
N SER A 35 3.07 1.73 -6.15
CA SER A 35 3.07 2.36 -4.84
C SER A 35 3.83 3.69 -4.83
N LEU A 36 4.49 4.06 -5.93
CA LEU A 36 5.12 5.37 -6.07
C LEU A 36 4.08 6.47 -5.90
N LEU A 37 4.31 7.30 -4.90
CA LEU A 37 3.52 8.49 -4.64
C LEU A 37 3.87 9.56 -5.68
N VAL A 38 2.84 10.24 -6.18
CA VAL A 38 2.92 11.19 -7.29
C VAL A 38 2.20 12.50 -6.93
N GLY A 39 2.68 13.59 -7.52
CA GLY A 39 2.17 14.94 -7.26
C GLY A 39 2.73 15.56 -5.97
N GLU A 40 2.18 16.69 -5.57
CA GLU A 40 2.60 17.38 -4.34
C GLU A 40 1.91 16.79 -3.10
N ALA A 41 2.65 16.75 -1.99
CA ALA A 41 2.09 16.40 -0.69
C ALA A 41 1.16 17.53 -0.22
N LYS A 42 -0.08 17.19 0.12
CA LYS A 42 -1.08 18.10 0.68
C LYS A 42 -1.16 17.90 2.19
N GLU A 43 -1.56 18.95 2.90
CA GLU A 43 -1.75 18.91 4.35
C GLU A 43 -3.19 19.27 4.71
N TYR A 44 -3.79 18.50 5.62
CA TYR A 44 -5.08 18.80 6.20
C TYR A 44 -5.05 18.51 7.70
N LYS A 45 -5.33 19.53 8.53
CA LYS A 45 -5.30 19.46 10.00
C LYS A 45 -4.00 18.85 10.57
N GLY A 46 -2.88 19.09 9.90
CA GLY A 46 -1.57 18.57 10.28
C GLY A 46 -1.31 17.11 9.92
N VAL A 47 -2.16 16.49 9.08
CA VAL A 47 -1.91 15.21 8.42
C VAL A 47 -1.46 15.49 6.99
N ARG A 48 -0.28 14.99 6.62
CA ARG A 48 0.21 15.05 5.26
C ARG A 48 -0.32 13.86 4.47
N TYR A 49 -0.73 14.06 3.23
CA TYR A 49 -1.18 12.99 2.36
C TYR A 49 -0.83 13.28 0.90
N GLN A 50 -0.69 12.22 0.10
CA GLN A 50 -0.29 12.31 -1.30
C GLN A 50 -1.01 11.25 -2.12
N MET A 51 -1.18 11.49 -3.42
CA MET A 51 -1.84 10.55 -4.32
C MET A 51 -0.81 9.54 -4.86
N ASN A 52 -1.17 8.28 -4.98
CA ASN A 52 -0.36 7.29 -5.70
C ASN A 52 -0.74 7.25 -7.19
N GLN A 53 0.04 6.54 -7.99
CA GLN A 53 -0.20 6.42 -9.43
C GLN A 53 -1.56 5.78 -9.79
N ARG A 54 -2.20 5.10 -8.84
CA ARG A 54 -3.53 4.49 -9.01
C ARG A 54 -4.68 5.45 -8.69
N GLY A 55 -4.38 6.66 -8.25
CA GLY A 55 -5.38 7.66 -7.86
C GLY A 55 -5.91 7.55 -6.44
N ASN A 56 -5.27 6.74 -5.60
CA ASN A 56 -5.61 6.67 -4.18
C ASN A 56 -4.73 7.64 -3.38
N TYR A 57 -5.31 8.27 -2.37
CA TYR A 57 -4.62 9.11 -1.41
C TYR A 57 -4.05 8.25 -0.27
N VAL A 58 -2.79 8.47 0.07
CA VAL A 58 -2.08 7.77 1.14
C VAL A 58 -1.57 8.84 2.11
N CYS A 59 -1.77 8.62 3.41
CA CYS A 59 -1.24 9.51 4.43
C CYS A 59 0.26 9.26 4.66
N LEU A 60 1.00 10.34 4.89
CA LEU A 60 2.42 10.35 5.15
C LEU A 60 2.66 10.58 6.64
N ASP A 61 3.77 10.05 7.15
CA ASP A 61 4.23 10.27 8.53
C ASP A 61 3.22 9.81 9.61
N VAL A 62 2.42 8.78 9.31
CA VAL A 62 1.43 8.22 10.24
C VAL A 62 1.97 6.93 10.86
N PRO A 63 1.71 6.65 12.15
CA PRO A 63 2.09 5.37 12.75
C PRO A 63 1.36 4.22 12.05
N SER A 64 2.02 3.09 11.84
CA SER A 64 1.41 1.89 11.23
C SER A 64 0.24 1.31 12.04
N SER A 65 0.11 1.73 13.31
CA SER A 65 -1.02 1.37 14.18
C SER A 65 -2.23 2.32 14.03
N SER A 66 -2.12 3.36 13.21
CA SER A 66 -3.18 4.34 13.01
C SER A 66 -4.14 3.88 11.92
N THR A 67 -5.41 4.20 12.09
CA THR A 67 -6.47 3.95 11.09
C THR A 67 -6.23 4.69 9.77
N LEU A 68 -5.28 5.62 9.74
CA LEU A 68 -4.85 6.35 8.55
C LEU A 68 -3.74 5.65 7.75
N ASP A 69 -3.21 4.51 8.23
CA ASP A 69 -2.29 3.66 7.47
C ASP A 69 -3.06 2.87 6.40
N GLY A 70 -3.33 3.53 5.27
CA GLY A 70 -4.13 2.96 4.20
C GLY A 70 -4.20 3.83 2.96
N ALA A 71 -4.89 3.31 1.94
CA ALA A 71 -5.15 4.00 0.69
C ALA A 71 -6.64 4.39 0.59
N PHE A 72 -6.90 5.67 0.38
CA PHE A 72 -8.24 6.27 0.33
C PHE A 72 -8.60 6.66 -1.10
N THR A 73 -9.82 6.37 -1.54
CA THR A 73 -10.27 6.65 -2.91
C THR A 73 -10.68 8.11 -3.13
N SER A 74 -10.91 8.89 -2.06
CA SER A 74 -11.23 10.32 -2.17
C SER A 74 -10.68 11.13 -0.98
N THR A 75 -10.42 12.41 -1.23
CA THR A 75 -10.02 13.35 -0.16
C THR A 75 -11.13 13.60 0.85
N GLN A 76 -12.40 13.55 0.43
CA GLN A 76 -13.55 13.78 1.31
C GLN A 76 -13.67 12.70 2.37
N ILE A 77 -13.48 11.43 1.98
CA ILE A 77 -13.48 10.30 2.92
C ILE A 77 -12.31 10.44 3.89
N LEU A 78 -11.12 10.77 3.38
CA LEU A 78 -9.94 11.01 4.20
C LEU A 78 -10.18 12.13 5.23
N HIS A 79 -10.67 13.29 4.80
CA HIS A 79 -10.97 14.42 5.68
C HIS A 79 -12.02 14.06 6.74
N SER A 80 -13.07 13.32 6.35
CA SER A 80 -14.09 12.85 7.29
C SER A 80 -13.54 11.92 8.37
N ILE A 81 -12.57 11.08 8.03
CA ILE A 81 -11.90 10.18 9.00
C ILE A 81 -10.99 11.00 9.92
N ILE A 82 -10.24 11.97 9.38
CA ILE A 82 -9.41 12.87 10.17
C ILE A 82 -10.27 13.67 11.16
N ASP A 83 -11.42 14.19 10.71
CA ASP A 83 -12.35 14.95 11.54
C ASP A 83 -12.93 14.08 12.68
N LYS A 84 -13.23 12.80 12.40
CA LYS A 84 -13.68 11.85 13.43
C LYS A 84 -12.59 11.54 14.45
N LEU A 85 -11.37 11.29 14.00
CA LEU A 85 -10.24 11.00 14.89
C LEU A 85 -9.90 12.21 15.78
N GLU A 86 -10.04 13.42 15.25
CA GLU A 86 -9.89 14.65 16.03
C GLU A 86 -11.02 14.80 17.07
N ALA A 87 -12.27 14.50 16.71
CA ALA A 87 -13.41 14.50 17.64
C ALA A 87 -13.27 13.44 18.74
N ASP A 88 -12.71 12.28 18.41
CA ASP A 88 -12.46 11.17 19.35
C ASP A 88 -11.22 11.40 20.23
N GLY A 89 -10.47 12.51 20.02
CA GLY A 89 -9.27 12.85 20.79
C GLY A 89 -8.08 11.92 20.53
N ALA A 90 -8.13 11.11 19.46
CA ALA A 90 -7.06 10.18 19.11
C ALA A 90 -5.89 10.95 18.46
N PRO A 91 -4.62 10.65 18.82
CA PRO A 91 -3.49 11.33 18.22
C PRO A 91 -3.35 10.94 16.74
N VAL A 92 -3.79 11.85 15.87
CA VAL A 92 -3.70 11.71 14.41
C VAL A 92 -2.25 11.86 13.91
N LYS A 93 -1.38 12.44 14.74
CA LYS A 93 0.03 12.70 14.43
C LYS A 93 0.93 11.67 15.08
N ALA A 94 1.84 11.06 14.32
CA ALA A 94 3.04 10.50 14.92
C ALA A 94 3.79 11.65 15.60
N LYS A 95 4.22 11.47 16.85
CA LYS A 95 5.21 12.35 17.47
C LYS A 95 6.49 12.20 16.66
N VAL A 96 6.67 13.00 15.61
CA VAL A 96 7.98 13.19 14.99
C VAL A 96 8.84 13.82 16.08
N LYS A 97 9.68 13.01 16.71
CA LYS A 97 10.79 13.53 17.50
C LYS A 97 11.67 14.29 16.52
N THR A 98 11.50 15.60 16.48
CA THR A 98 12.50 16.50 15.92
C THR A 98 13.71 16.40 16.84
N ASP A 99 14.59 15.45 16.56
CA ASP A 99 15.92 15.42 17.16
C ASP A 99 16.68 16.64 16.62
N LYS A 100 17.17 17.45 17.55
CA LYS A 100 17.81 18.75 17.35
C LYS A 100 19.32 18.57 17.32
#